data_AF-A0A9X6Q9C3-F1
#
_entry.id   AF-A0A9X6Q9C3-F1
#
_cell.length_a   1.000
_cell.length_b   1.000
_cell.length_c   1.000
_cell.angle_alpha   90.00
_cell.angle_beta   90.00
_cell.angle_gamma   90.00
#
_symmetry.space_group_name_H-M   'P 1'
#
loop_
_entity.id
_entity.type
_entity.pdbx_description
1 polymer ?
#
loop_
_entity_poly.entity_id
_entity_poly.type
_entity_poly.pdbx_seq_one_letter_code
_entity_poly.pdbx_strand_id
1 'polypeptide(L)' 'MYQIKQLPFSLKAEDVQEFLNISRSAAYALMKRKDFPTIVIGKSKRVKAEDFLKWVEAQKVGTNAS' A
#
# COMPACT_ATOMS: atom_id res chain seq x y z
N MET A 1 21.65 4.51 12.24
CA MET A 1 21.58 4.37 10.77
C MET A 1 20.16 3.95 10.42
N TYR A 2 19.42 4.74 9.64
CA TYR A 2 18.07 4.35 9.22
C TYR A 2 18.17 3.24 8.16
N GLN A 3 17.56 2.09 8.42
CA GLN A 3 17.49 1.02 7.43
C GLN A 3 16.29 1.28 6.52
N ILE A 4 16.55 1.66 5.27
CA ILE A 4 15.50 1.81 4.26
C ILE A 4 15.02 0.40 3.91
N LYS A 5 13.77 0.09 4.25
CA LYS A 5 13.16 -1.19 3.87
C LYS A 5 13.01 -1.25 2.36
N GLN A 6 13.56 -2.29 1.76
CA GLN A 6 13.42 -2.55 0.32
C GLN A 6 12.00 -3.04 0.03
N LEU A 7 11.39 -2.53 -1.05
CA LEU A 7 10.04 -2.91 -1.43
C LEU A 7 10.02 -4.38 -1.91
N PRO A 8 9.23 -5.28 -1.31
CA PRO A 8 9.16 -6.68 -1.72
C PRO A 8 8.38 -6.82 -3.04
N PHE A 9 8.58 -7.91 -3.78
CA PHE A 9 7.84 -8.20 -5.03
C PHE A 9 6.31 -8.06 -4.87
N SER A 10 5.78 -8.53 -3.75
CA SER A 10 4.38 -8.33 -3.35
C SER A 10 4.27 -7.97 -1.88
N LEU A 11 3.46 -6.97 -1.58
CA LEU A 11 3.17 -6.50 -0.25
C LEU A 11 2.01 -7.30 0.36
N LYS A 12 2.13 -7.67 1.63
CA LYS A 12 0.99 -8.03 2.51
C LYS A 12 0.52 -6.79 3.27
N ALA A 13 -0.55 -6.93 4.06
CA ALA A 13 -1.11 -5.85 4.85
C ALA A 13 -0.09 -5.21 5.80
N GLU A 14 0.80 -6.01 6.37
CA GLU A 14 1.85 -5.54 7.27
C GLU A 14 2.92 -4.72 6.52
N ASP A 15 3.20 -5.04 5.24
CA ASP A 15 4.09 -4.21 4.44
C ASP A 15 3.44 -2.87 4.11
N VAL A 16 2.16 -2.87 3.72
CA VAL A 16 1.41 -1.62 3.46
C VAL A 16 1.36 -0.74 4.72
N GLN A 17 1.16 -1.36 5.89
CA GLN A 17 1.20 -0.68 7.19
C GLN A 17 2.55 0.02 7.41
N GLU A 18 3.64 -0.69 7.18
CA GLU A 18 5.00 -0.18 7.41
C GLU A 18 5.41 0.88 6.39
N PHE A 19 5.17 0.64 5.09
CA PHE A 19 5.56 1.57 4.02
C PHE A 19 4.75 2.86 4.02
N LEU A 20 3.48 2.82 4.44
CA LEU A 20 2.65 4.03 4.56
C LEU A 20 2.68 4.63 5.98
N ASN A 21 3.35 3.98 6.93
CA ASN A 21 3.37 4.35 8.34
C ASN A 21 1.96 4.62 8.92
N ILE A 22 1.02 3.69 8.67
CA ILE A 22 -0.37 3.77 9.14
C ILE A 22 -0.66 2.65 10.15
N SER A 23 -1.79 2.74 10.85
CA SER A 23 -2.21 1.66 11.75
C SER A 23 -2.56 0.39 10.98
N ARG A 24 -2.50 -0.77 11.66
CA ARG A 24 -2.94 -2.05 11.09
C ARG A 24 -4.38 -1.97 10.56
N SER A 25 -5.30 -1.41 11.35
CA SER A 25 -6.70 -1.27 10.93
C SER A 25 -6.86 -0.40 9.68
N ALA A 26 -6.11 0.71 9.59
CA ALA A 26 -6.09 1.56 8.40
C ALA A 26 -5.55 0.83 7.17
N ALA A 27 -4.47 0.04 7.31
CA ALA A 27 -3.94 -0.77 6.21
C ALA A 27 -4.95 -1.81 5.70
N TYR A 28 -5.61 -2.52 6.61
CA TYR A 28 -6.64 -3.50 6.22
C TYR A 28 -7.88 -2.83 5.59
N ALA A 29 -8.27 -1.65 6.06
CA ALA A 29 -9.35 -0.85 5.46
C ALA A 29 -8.96 -0.36 4.06
N LEU A 30 -7.74 0.14 3.88
CA LEU A 30 -7.18 0.54 2.60
C LEU A 30 -7.17 -0.62 1.61
N MET A 31 -6.68 -1.79 2.00
CA MET A 31 -6.70 -3.01 1.18
C MET A 31 -8.10 -3.57 0.91
N LYS A 32 -9.17 -3.00 1.46
CA LYS A 32 -10.58 -3.31 1.11
C LYS A 32 -11.17 -2.30 0.14
N ARG A 33 -10.53 -1.15 -0.08
CA ARG A 33 -11.04 -0.14 -1.01
C ARG A 33 -10.98 -0.64 -2.44
N LYS A 34 -11.94 -0.19 -3.26
CA LYS A 34 -12.05 -0.60 -4.68
C LYS A 34 -10.95 0.01 -5.56
N ASP A 35 -10.42 1.17 -5.17
CA ASP A 35 -9.38 1.90 -5.89
C ASP A 35 -7.95 1.48 -5.50
N PHE A 36 -7.82 0.60 -4.50
CA PHE A 36 -6.53 0.08 -4.09
C PHE A 36 -6.25 -1.26 -4.78
N PRO A 37 -5.05 -1.48 -5.36
CA PRO A 37 -4.76 -2.63 -6.23
C PRO A 37 -4.52 -3.95 -5.46
N THR A 38 -5.50 -4.35 -4.65
CA THR A 38 -5.45 -5.61 -3.90
C THR A 38 -5.79 -6.81 -4.78
N ILE A 39 -4.92 -7.80 -4.77
CA ILE A 39 -5.15 -9.14 -5.29
C ILE A 39 -5.53 -10.05 -4.12
N VAL A 40 -6.62 -10.80 -4.25
CA VAL A 40 -7.08 -11.78 -3.25
C VAL A 40 -6.75 -13.19 -3.74
N ILE A 41 -5.95 -13.92 -2.97
CA ILE A 41 -5.57 -15.31 -3.26
C ILE A 41 -6.01 -16.15 -2.06
N GLY A 42 -7.15 -16.84 -2.20
CA GLY A 42 -7.81 -17.52 -1.10
C GLY A 42 -8.17 -16.56 0.04
N LYS A 43 -7.60 -16.77 1.23
CA LYS A 43 -7.77 -15.90 2.40
C LYS A 43 -6.72 -14.78 2.50
N SER A 44 -5.73 -14.76 1.61
CA SER A 44 -4.62 -13.80 1.64
C SER A 44 -4.88 -12.61 0.73
N LYS A 45 -4.51 -11.41 1.20
CA LYS A 45 -4.50 -10.18 0.40
C LYS A 45 -3.07 -9.80 0.06
N ARG A 46 -2.81 -9.50 -1.21
CA ARG A 46 -1.50 -9.10 -1.74
C ARG A 46 -1.64 -7.87 -2.62
N VAL A 47 -0.56 -7.12 -2.79
CA VAL A 47 -0.46 -6.01 -3.74
C VAL A 47 0.89 -6.15 -4.43
N LYS A 48 0.96 -6.04 -5.75
CA LYS A 48 2.27 -6.00 -6.41
C LYS A 48 2.98 -4.69 -6.07
N ALA A 49 4.30 -4.73 -5.91
CA ALA A 49 5.11 -3.53 -5.67
C ALA A 49 4.83 -2.42 -6.68
N GLU A 50 4.80 -2.78 -7.97
CA GLU A 50 4.59 -1.83 -9.06
C GLU A 50 3.21 -1.15 -8.99
N ASP A 51 2.17 -1.91 -8.66
CA ASP A 51 0.81 -1.37 -8.55
C ASP A 51 0.64 -0.50 -7.31
N PHE A 52 1.28 -0.89 -6.19
CA PHE A 52 1.34 -0.06 -5.00
C PHE A 52 1.99 1.29 -5.28
N LEU A 53 3.14 1.31 -5.96
CA LEU A 53 3.83 2.55 -6.33
C LEU A 53 2.97 3.42 -7.25
N LYS A 54 2.35 2.85 -8.29
CA LYS A 54 1.42 3.58 -9.17
C LYS A 54 0.26 4.19 -8.38
N TRP A 55 -0.30 3.45 -7.43
CA TRP A 55 -1.36 3.96 -6.57
C TRP A 55 -0.88 5.14 -5.70
N VAL A 56 0.31 5.04 -5.10
CA VAL A 56 0.90 6.14 -4.30
C VAL A 56 1.12 7.39 -5.16
N GLU A 57 1.66 7.23 -6.37
CA GLU A 57 1.84 8.36 -7.30
C GLU A 57 0.50 9.01 -7.67
N ALA A 58 -0.55 8.21 -7.89
CA ALA A 58 -1.89 8.73 -8.15
C ALA A 58 -2.49 9.51 -6.97
N GLN A 59 -2.06 9.24 -5.73
CA GLN A 59 -2.53 10.01 -4.56
C GLN A 59 -1.92 11.42 -4.48
N LYS A 60 -0.79 11.68 -5.15
CA LYS A 60 -0.12 13.00 -5.13
C LYS A 60 -0.95 14.13 -5.76
N VAL A 61 -2.01 13.78 -6.48
CA VAL A 61 -2.91 14.74 -7.15
C VAL A 61 -3.74 15.57 -6.14
N GLY A 62 -3.70 15.25 -4.83
CA GLY A 62 -4.30 16.06 -3.77
C GLY A 62 -3.46 17.22 -3.21
N THR A 63 -2.20 17.38 -3.64
CA THR A 63 -1.28 18.40 -3.07
C THR A 63 -0.92 19.50 -4.07
N ASN A 64 -1.88 19.89 -4.91
CA ASN A 64 -1.85 21.15 -5.67
C ASN A 64 -3.23 21.81 -5.53
N ALA A 65 -3.51 22.38 -4.35
CA ALA A 65 -4.58 23.35 -4.18
C ALA A 65 -4.28 24.25 -2.97
N SER A 66 -3.85 25.48 -3.32
CA SER A 66 -3.72 26.70 -2.50
C SER A 66 -2.47 26.86 -1.64
#